data_AF-S7RCQ2-F1
#
_entry.id   AF-S7RCQ2-F1
#
_cell.length_a   1.000
_cell.length_b   1.000
_cell.length_c   1.000
_cell.angle_alpha   90.00
_cell.angle_beta   90.00
_cell.angle_gamma   90.00
#
_symmetry.space_group_name_H-M   'P 1'
#
loop_
_entity.id
_entity.type
_entity.pdbx_description
1 polymer ?
#
loop_
_entity_poly.entity_id
_entity_poly.type
_entity_poly.pdbx_seq_one_letter_code
_entity_poly.pdbx_strand_id
1 'polypeptide(L)'
;ETSTYTLKLPPELTRRRIHPTFHASMLRPHEGNDDLLFPHREALTTYDFGEPNDVEWLVEEILAHRWVGNNLQFLVRWHIGEAT
;
A
#
# COMPACT_ATOMS: atom_id res chain seq x y z
N GLU A 1 -32.30 17.03 0.15
CA GLU A 1 -30.87 17.37 0.30
C GLU A 1 -30.05 16.09 0.29
N THR A 2 -28.95 16.04 -0.46
CA THR A 2 -28.04 14.90 -0.43
C THR A 2 -27.06 15.08 0.73
N SER A 3 -27.09 14.18 1.71
CA SER A 3 -26.20 14.20 2.89
C SER A 3 -24.80 13.71 2.52
N THR A 4 -24.18 14.27 1.50
CA THR A 4 -22.88 13.84 0.96
C THR A 4 -21.90 14.99 0.89
N TYR A 5 -20.65 14.74 1.24
CA TYR A 5 -19.57 15.73 1.23
C TYR A 5 -18.39 15.20 0.42
N THR A 6 -17.77 16.07 -0.37
CA THR A 6 -16.55 15.77 -1.11
C THR A 6 -15.35 16.35 -0.36
N LEU A 7 -14.38 15.50 -0.03
CA LEU A 7 -13.19 15.87 0.73
C LEU A 7 -11.95 15.87 -0.15
N LYS A 8 -10.97 16.71 0.18
CA LYS A 8 -9.63 16.62 -0.40
C LYS A 8 -8.89 15.47 0.28
N LEU A 9 -8.70 14.37 -0.44
CA LEU A 9 -7.99 13.20 0.09
C LEU A 9 -6.47 13.40 0.05
N PRO A 10 -5.73 12.81 1.01
CA PRO A 10 -4.29 12.66 0.91
C PRO A 10 -3.86 11.92 -0.38
N PRO A 11 -2.63 12.15 -0.87
CA PRO A 11 -2.10 11.50 -2.07
C PRO A 11 -2.22 9.98 -2.04
N GLU A 12 -1.95 9.35 -0.89
CA GLU A 12 -1.97 7.89 -0.74
C GLU A 12 -3.34 7.27 -0.99
N LEU A 13 -4.41 7.90 -0.50
CA LEU A 13 -5.78 7.45 -0.75
C LEU A 13 -6.19 7.67 -2.21
N THR A 14 -5.68 8.74 -2.82
CA THR A 14 -5.95 9.09 -4.22
C THR A 14 -5.23 8.11 -5.17
N ARG A 15 -3.99 7.72 -4.87
CA ARG A 15 -3.20 6.71 -5.60
C ARG A 15 -3.92 5.37 -5.69
N ARG A 16 -4.70 5.04 -4.66
CA ARG A 16 -5.56 3.84 -4.59
C ARG A 16 -6.95 4.02 -5.22
N ARG A 17 -7.21 5.16 -5.86
CA ARG A 17 -8.48 5.49 -6.53
C ARG A 17 -9.70 5.50 -5.58
N ILE A 18 -9.50 5.88 -4.32
CA ILE A 18 -10.61 6.03 -3.37
C ILE A 18 -11.47 7.23 -3.80
N HIS A 19 -12.79 7.03 -3.81
CA HIS A 19 -13.74 8.08 -4.17
C HIS A 19 -13.78 9.17 -3.07
N PRO A 20 -13.65 10.46 -3.39
CA PRO A 20 -13.53 11.53 -2.40
C PRO A 20 -14.86 11.95 -1.77
N THR A 21 -15.99 11.47 -2.29
CA THR A 21 -17.32 11.82 -1.78
C THR A 21 -17.85 10.73 -0.86
N PHE A 22 -18.25 11.12 0.35
CA PHE A 22 -18.78 10.25 1.38
C PHE A 22 -20.12 10.74 1.88
N HIS A 23 -20.95 9.82 2.37
CA HIS A 23 -22.17 10.19 3.09
C HIS A 23 -21.81 10.74 4.49
N ALA A 24 -22.60 11.69 4.98
CA ALA A 24 -22.40 12.40 6.25
C ALA A 24 -22.28 11.44 7.45
N SER A 25 -23.01 10.32 7.42
CA SER A 25 -22.96 9.29 8.47
C SER A 25 -21.60 8.58 8.59
N MET A 26 -20.76 8.63 7.55
CA MET A 26 -19.42 8.05 7.56
C MET A 26 -18.36 9.06 8.00
N LEU A 27 -18.72 10.33 8.16
CA LEU A 27 -17.81 11.40 8.50
C LEU A 27 -17.91 11.74 9.98
N ARG A 28 -16.78 12.12 10.55
CA ARG A 28 -16.67 12.65 11.90
C ARG A 28 -15.86 13.95 11.87
N PRO A 29 -16.15 14.93 12.75
CA PRO A 29 -15.29 16.09 12.92
C PRO A 29 -13.85 15.66 13.18
N HIS A 30 -12.90 16.34 12.56
CA HIS A 30 -11.48 16.07 12.77
C HIS A 30 -11.04 16.62 14.12
N GLU A 31 -10.52 15.76 14.97
CA GLU A 31 -9.84 16.13 16.21
C GLU A 31 -8.33 16.13 15.96
N GLY A 32 -7.67 17.25 16.24
CA GLY A 32 -6.22 17.39 16.05
C GLY A 32 -5.44 16.46 16.97
N ASN A 33 -4.24 16.06 16.54
CA ASN A 33 -3.35 15.25 17.37
C ASN A 33 -2.81 16.08 18.55
N ASP A 34 -2.70 15.45 19.72
CA ASP A 34 -1.93 15.99 20.84
C ASP A 34 -0.51 15.42 20.76
N ASP A 35 0.45 16.27 20.37
CA ASP A 35 1.83 15.84 20.15
C ASP A 35 2.60 15.50 21.45
N LEU A 36 2.09 15.93 22.61
CA LEU A 36 2.67 15.56 23.91
C LEU A 36 2.24 14.14 24.32
N LEU A 37 0.99 13.78 24.04
CA LEU A 37 0.44 12.45 24.34
C LEU A 37 0.76 11.42 23.26
N PHE A 38 0.85 11.85 21.99
CA PHE A 38 1.05 10.98 20.83
C PHE A 38 2.18 11.51 19.92
N PRO A 39 3.43 11.48 20.39
CA PRO A 39 4.57 11.88 19.58
C PRO A 39 4.76 10.93 18.38
N HIS A 40 5.18 11.47 17.24
CA HIS A 40 5.41 10.73 15.97
C HIS A 40 4.17 10.12 15.32
N ARG A 41 3.00 10.73 15.47
CA ARG A 41 1.78 10.25 14.81
C ARG A 41 1.73 10.67 13.34
N GLU A 42 2.48 9.97 12.51
CA GLU A 42 2.42 10.11 11.06
C GLU A 42 1.36 9.18 10.46
N ALA A 43 0.55 9.69 9.53
CA ALA A 43 -0.56 8.94 8.94
C ALA A 43 -0.09 7.68 8.19
N LEU A 44 1.08 7.75 7.55
CA LEU A 44 1.73 6.65 6.84
C LEU A 44 2.22 5.54 7.76
N THR A 45 2.61 5.87 8.99
CA THR A 45 3.08 4.89 9.98
C THR A 45 1.91 4.16 10.66
N THR A 46 0.75 4.83 10.74
CA THR A 46 -0.40 4.31 11.49
C THR A 46 -1.27 3.37 10.64
N TYR A 47 -1.29 3.54 9.32
CA TYR A 47 -2.08 2.74 8.40
C TYR A 47 -1.19 1.98 7.42
N ASP A 48 -1.39 0.67 7.32
CA ASP A 48 -0.75 -0.14 6.29
C ASP A 48 -1.31 0.24 4.92
N PHE A 49 -0.49 0.96 4.14
CA PHE A 49 -0.86 1.36 2.80
C PHE A 49 -0.61 0.28 1.72
N GLY A 50 -0.26 -0.93 2.12
CA GLY A 50 0.18 -2.00 1.24
C GLY A 50 1.53 -1.67 0.60
N GLU A 51 2.13 -2.68 -0.02
CA GLU A 51 3.36 -2.46 -0.78
C GLU A 51 3.08 -1.61 -2.03
N PRO A 52 3.97 -0.66 -2.36
CA PRO A 52 3.92 0.03 -3.63
C PRO A 52 3.84 -0.97 -4.81
N ASN A 53 3.05 -0.70 -5.85
CA ASN A 53 2.97 -1.57 -7.03
C ASN A 53 4.31 -1.66 -7.80
N ASP A 54 5.22 -0.76 -7.48
CA ASP A 54 6.57 -0.59 -8.00
C ASP A 54 7.65 -1.20 -7.09
N VAL A 55 7.27 -2.04 -6.11
CA VAL A 55 8.25 -2.83 -5.36
C VAL A 55 8.88 -3.85 -6.29
N GLU A 56 10.09 -3.52 -6.75
CA GLU A 56 10.97 -4.42 -7.46
C GLU A 56 11.75 -5.26 -6.44
N TRP A 57 11.70 -6.58 -6.59
CA TRP A 57 12.48 -7.50 -5.76
C TRP A 57 13.82 -7.77 -6.42
N LEU A 58 14.91 -7.58 -5.65
CA LEU A 58 16.25 -7.78 -6.16
C LEU A 58 16.57 -9.28 -6.20
N VAL A 59 16.83 -9.78 -7.41
CA VAL A 59 17.28 -11.17 -7.63
C VAL A 59 18.74 -11.28 -7.25
N GLU A 60 19.05 -12.23 -6.38
CA GLU A 60 20.44 -12.53 -5.99
C GLU A 60 21.10 -13.46 -7.00
N GLU A 61 20.48 -14.61 -7.28
CA GLU A 61 20.96 -15.55 -8.31
C GLU A 61 19.85 -16.42 -8.91
N ILE A 62 20.11 -16.97 -10.10
CA ILE A 62 19.29 -18.02 -10.70
C ILE A 62 19.90 -19.37 -10.33
N LEU A 63 19.15 -20.19 -9.60
CA LEU A 63 19.60 -21.48 -9.09
C LEU A 63 19.46 -22.60 -10.12
N ALA A 64 18.37 -22.61 -10.87
CA ALA A 64 18.05 -23.66 -11.83
C ALA A 64 17.05 -23.19 -12.89
N HIS A 65 16.85 -24.01 -13.91
CA HIS A 65 15.75 -23.83 -14.86
C HIS A 65 15.12 -25.17 -15.24
N ARG A 66 13.86 -25.14 -15.69
CA ARG A 66 13.16 -26.30 -16.24
C ARG A 66 12.23 -25.89 -17.37
N TRP A 67 12.00 -26.81 -18.29
CA TRP A 67 10.97 -26.67 -19.31
C TRP A 67 9.65 -27.26 -18.82
N VAL A 68 8.57 -26.49 -18.94
CA VAL A 68 7.19 -26.92 -18.68
C VAL A 68 6.38 -26.66 -19.95
N GLY A 69 6.21 -27.70 -20.76
CA GLY A 69 5.68 -27.56 -22.11
C GLY A 69 6.59 -26.68 -22.96
N ASN A 70 6.04 -25.59 -23.50
CA ASN A 70 6.79 -24.61 -24.29
C ASN A 70 7.29 -23.40 -23.46
N ASN A 71 7.16 -23.46 -22.13
CA ASN A 71 7.58 -22.39 -21.23
C ASN A 71 8.87 -22.76 -20.50
N LEU A 72 9.79 -21.82 -20.38
CA LEU A 72 10.99 -21.92 -19.56
C LEU A 72 10.72 -21.28 -18.20
N GLN A 73 10.87 -22.06 -17.13
CA GLN A 73 10.76 -21.57 -15.75
C GLN A 73 12.15 -21.54 -15.10
N PHE A 74 12.39 -20.54 -14.26
CA PHE A 74 13.62 -20.40 -13.47
C PHE A 74 13.28 -20.58 -11.99
N LEU A 75 14.19 -21.22 -11.26
CA LEU A 75 14.22 -21.17 -9.80
C LEU A 75 15.16 -20.03 -9.42
N VAL A 76 14.64 -19.03 -8.72
CA VAL A 76 15.32 -17.78 -8.41
C VAL A 76 15.54 -17.67 -6.92
N ARG A 77 16.75 -17.27 -6.48
CA ARG A 77 17.03 -16.85 -5.09
C ARG A 77 16.89 -15.33 -4.99
N TRP A 78 16.08 -14.88 -4.05
CA TRP A 78 15.87 -13.47 -3.74
C TRP A 78 16.91 -12.98 -2.73
N HIS A 79 17.23 -11.69 -2.72
CA HIS A 79 18.17 -11.09 -1.75
C HIS A 79 17.79 -11.27 -0.27
N ILE A 80 16.52 -11.60 0.00
CA ILE A 80 16.01 -11.91 1.34
C ILE A 80 16.22 -13.39 1.74
N GLY A 81 16.84 -14.19 0.88
CA GLY A 81 17.21 -15.60 1.13
C GLY A 81 16.13 -16.62 0.76
N GLU A 82 14.93 -16.19 0.38
CA GLU A 82 13.88 -17.08 -0.14
C GLU A 82 14.19 -17.53 -1.58
N ALA A 83 13.70 -18.70 -1.98
CA ALA A 83 13.83 -19.21 -3.34
C ALA A 83 12.47 -19.63 -3.92
N THR A 84 12.14 -19.17 -5.13
CA THR A 84 10.86 -19.42 -5.82
C THR A 84 11.04 -19.83 -7.27
#